data_AF-A0A8T7AFE5-F1
#
_entry.id   AF-A0A8T7AFE5-F1
#
_cell.length_a   1.000
_cell.length_b   1.000
_cell.length_c   1.000
_cell.angle_alpha   90.00
_cell.angle_beta   90.00
_cell.angle_gamma   90.00
#
_symmetry.space_group_name_H-M   'P 1'
#
loop_
_entity.id
_entity.type
_entity.pdbx_description
1 polymer ?
#
loop_
_entity_poly.entity_id
_entity_poly.type
_entity_poly.pdbx_seq_one_letter_code
_entity_poly.pdbx_strand_id
1 'polypeptide(L)'
;MPSSVVAGDRGLQPQIDQVKQQVISTPRNPRQFIRDAAKMWARISTHRVKEFSSEVMFSKLRPGGLMQSEYLAACLILQQPGQINLTTFDDLLTARVAEDDNLRPLPEILQFWRIQQLWERLLGFSGQSLEGLPEDYLARLLQQSNVDSLDQLLAKKQAYSEKVVAIMHDLFSELDAGGFEADDWREQKVEWAFPENHN
;
A
#
# COMPACT_ATOMS: atom_id res chain seq x y z
N MET A 1 -11.79 3.64 -3.00
CA MET A 1 -11.20 4.50 -4.06
C MET A 1 -10.23 5.46 -3.42
N PRO A 2 -9.06 5.74 -3.99
CA PRO A 2 -8.08 6.65 -3.38
C PRO A 2 -8.56 8.12 -3.36
N SER A 3 -9.63 8.46 -4.10
CA SER A 3 -10.40 9.69 -3.92
C SER A 3 -11.89 9.44 -4.23
N SER A 4 -12.79 9.99 -3.44
CA SER A 4 -14.24 9.92 -3.66
C SER A 4 -14.87 11.30 -3.52
N VAL A 5 -15.92 11.55 -4.30
CA VAL A 5 -16.78 12.72 -4.09
C VAL A 5 -17.59 12.46 -2.82
N VAL A 6 -17.24 13.15 -1.75
CA VAL A 6 -17.91 13.02 -0.43
C VAL A 6 -19.03 14.04 -0.23
N ALA A 7 -18.93 15.19 -0.90
CA ALA A 7 -19.95 16.23 -0.93
C ALA A 7 -19.79 17.05 -2.21
N GLY A 8 -20.88 17.62 -2.72
CA GLY A 8 -20.88 18.46 -3.92
C GLY A 8 -22.11 18.27 -4.79
N ASP A 9 -22.09 18.90 -5.97
CA ASP A 9 -23.13 18.74 -6.98
C ASP A 9 -23.13 17.31 -7.55
N ARG A 10 -24.30 16.67 -7.53
CA ARG A 10 -24.52 15.34 -8.10
C ARG A 10 -24.24 15.31 -9.60
N GLY A 11 -24.46 16.42 -10.31
CA GLY A 11 -24.16 16.55 -11.74
C GLY A 11 -22.67 16.51 -12.07
N LEU A 12 -21.80 16.88 -11.14
CA LEU A 12 -20.34 16.90 -11.34
C LEU A 12 -19.67 15.56 -11.05
N GLN A 13 -20.28 14.71 -10.22
CA GLN A 13 -19.69 13.42 -9.83
C GLN A 13 -19.31 12.54 -11.04
N PRO A 14 -20.18 12.35 -12.07
CA PRO A 14 -19.81 11.56 -13.23
C PRO A 14 -18.59 12.10 -14.00
N GLN A 15 -18.44 13.42 -14.08
CA GLN A 15 -17.32 14.06 -14.76
C GLN A 15 -16.00 13.83 -14.01
N ILE A 16 -16.04 13.94 -12.67
CA ILE A 16 -14.89 13.67 -11.81
C ILE A 16 -14.48 12.20 -11.92
N ASP A 17 -15.44 11.28 -11.86
CA ASP A 17 -15.17 9.86 -11.96
C ASP A 17 -14.61 9.48 -13.35
N GLN A 18 -15.07 10.13 -14.43
CA GLN A 18 -14.51 9.96 -15.76
C GLN A 18 -13.03 10.38 -15.84
N VAL A 19 -12.68 11.57 -15.31
CA VAL A 19 -11.29 12.04 -15.28
C VAL A 19 -10.41 11.11 -14.44
N LYS A 20 -10.91 10.65 -13.29
CA LYS A 20 -10.17 9.70 -12.44
C LYS A 20 -9.89 8.39 -13.16
N GLN A 21 -10.91 7.82 -13.83
CA GLN A 21 -10.73 6.59 -14.60
C GLN A 21 -9.69 6.80 -15.69
N GLN A 22 -9.78 7.90 -16.44
CA GLN A 22 -8.78 8.24 -17.44
C GLN A 22 -7.37 8.30 -16.86
N VAL A 23 -7.15 9.00 -15.74
CA VAL A 23 -5.82 9.13 -15.13
C VAL A 23 -5.28 7.78 -14.62
N ILE A 24 -6.12 6.97 -13.99
CA ILE A 24 -5.70 5.66 -13.46
C ILE A 24 -5.38 4.70 -14.61
N SER A 25 -6.25 4.65 -15.63
CA SER A 25 -6.18 3.70 -16.73
C SER A 25 -5.22 4.10 -17.86
N THR A 26 -4.62 5.29 -17.83
CA THR A 26 -3.66 5.68 -18.87
C THR A 26 -2.31 5.00 -18.63
N PRO A 27 -1.76 4.27 -19.63
CA PRO A 27 -0.42 3.69 -19.56
C PRO A 27 0.66 4.74 -19.30
N ARG A 28 1.60 4.40 -18.42
CA ARG A 28 2.74 5.24 -18.03
C ARG A 28 4.01 4.71 -18.68
N ASN A 29 5.02 5.57 -18.88
CA ASN A 29 6.37 5.10 -19.17
C ASN A 29 6.85 4.19 -18.01
N PRO A 30 7.09 2.88 -18.24
CA PRO A 30 7.39 1.94 -17.16
C PRO A 30 8.68 2.28 -16.41
N ARG A 31 9.70 2.77 -17.13
CA ARG A 31 11.00 3.13 -16.53
C ARG A 31 10.88 4.38 -15.66
N GLN A 32 10.15 5.40 -16.13
CA GLN A 32 9.91 6.61 -15.34
C GLN A 32 9.10 6.27 -14.09
N PHE A 33 8.02 5.49 -14.24
CA PHE A 33 7.16 5.07 -13.14
C PHE A 33 7.93 4.35 -12.04
N ILE A 34 8.76 3.36 -12.40
CA ILE A 34 9.54 2.58 -11.43
C ILE A 34 10.54 3.48 -10.68
N ARG A 35 11.19 4.44 -11.35
CA ARG A 35 12.10 5.42 -10.71
C ARG A 35 11.38 6.38 -9.76
N ASP A 36 10.26 6.95 -10.21
CA ASP A 36 9.42 7.83 -9.37
C ASP A 36 8.91 7.07 -8.14
N ALA A 37 8.52 5.80 -8.34
CA ALA A 37 8.05 4.94 -7.27
C ALA A 37 9.15 4.63 -6.25
N ALA A 38 10.35 4.27 -6.73
CA ALA A 38 11.51 3.99 -5.87
C ALA A 38 11.92 5.21 -5.05
N LYS A 39 11.97 6.39 -5.66
CA LYS A 39 12.28 7.63 -4.95
C LYS A 39 11.26 7.96 -3.86
N MET A 40 9.97 7.83 -4.16
CA MET A 40 8.92 8.09 -3.17
C MET A 40 8.94 7.03 -2.06
N TRP A 41 9.18 5.76 -2.38
CA TRP A 41 9.39 4.71 -1.38
C TRP A 41 10.56 5.06 -0.44
N ALA A 42 11.71 5.45 -0.99
CA ALA A 42 12.87 5.88 -0.20
C ALA A 42 12.52 7.04 0.73
N ARG A 43 11.78 8.06 0.24
CA ARG A 43 11.30 9.16 1.09
C ARG A 43 10.37 8.71 2.21
N ILE A 44 9.43 7.80 1.93
CA ILE A 44 8.54 7.24 2.95
C ILE A 44 9.37 6.52 4.02
N SER A 45 10.29 5.66 3.58
CA SER A 45 11.18 4.90 4.47
C SER A 45 12.03 5.80 5.35
N THR A 46 12.64 6.85 4.81
CA THR A 46 13.55 7.72 5.55
C THR A 46 12.85 8.73 6.46
N HIS A 47 11.73 9.32 6.02
CA HIS A 47 11.11 10.45 6.73
C HIS A 47 9.88 10.09 7.57
N ARG A 48 9.23 8.96 7.28
CA ARG A 48 7.92 8.63 7.85
C ARG A 48 7.96 7.37 8.68
N VAL A 49 8.68 6.36 8.20
CA VAL A 49 8.79 5.06 8.87
C VAL A 49 9.77 5.16 10.05
N LYS A 50 9.42 4.48 11.13
CA LYS A 50 10.23 4.32 12.33
C LYS A 50 10.36 2.85 12.67
N GLU A 51 11.54 2.45 13.10
CA GLU A 51 11.80 1.10 13.57
C GLU A 51 11.11 0.86 14.92
N PHE A 52 10.35 -0.23 15.00
CA PHE A 52 9.67 -0.69 16.20
C PHE A 52 9.66 -2.21 16.21
N SER A 53 9.85 -2.80 17.40
CA SER A 53 9.64 -4.23 17.59
C SER A 53 8.18 -4.59 17.29
N SER A 54 7.95 -5.84 16.89
CA SER A 54 6.60 -6.33 16.60
C SER A 54 5.68 -6.34 17.84
N GLU A 55 6.23 -6.27 19.04
CA GLU A 55 5.51 -6.15 20.32
C GLU A 55 4.83 -4.79 20.47
N VAL A 56 5.34 -3.75 19.80
CA VAL A 56 4.78 -2.40 19.92
C VAL A 56 3.58 -2.23 18.99
N MET A 57 2.52 -1.63 19.52
CA MET A 57 1.33 -1.25 18.76
C MET A 57 1.58 0.04 17.98
N PHE A 58 2.19 -0.12 16.80
CA PHE A 58 2.46 0.97 15.87
C PHE A 58 2.29 0.51 14.43
N SER A 59 1.05 0.50 13.97
CA SER A 59 0.63 -0.22 12.76
C SER A 59 0.99 0.46 11.44
N LYS A 60 0.97 1.80 11.41
CA LYS A 60 1.02 2.55 10.14
C LYS A 60 2.39 3.01 9.69
N LEU A 61 3.20 3.53 10.60
CA LEU A 61 4.48 4.18 10.28
C LEU A 61 5.67 3.31 10.69
N ARG A 62 5.60 2.02 10.36
CA ARG A 62 6.66 1.02 10.59
C ARG A 62 7.07 0.35 9.26
N PRO A 63 8.22 -0.35 9.20
CA PRO A 63 8.59 -1.12 8.01
C PRO A 63 7.51 -2.14 7.64
N GLY A 64 7.10 -2.13 6.38
CA GLY A 64 6.02 -2.93 5.82
C GLY A 64 4.63 -2.72 6.46
N GLY A 65 4.47 -1.68 7.28
CA GLY A 65 3.21 -1.31 7.91
C GLY A 65 2.23 -0.65 6.95
N LEU A 66 1.08 -0.20 7.47
CA LEU A 66 -0.06 0.24 6.66
C LEU A 66 0.32 1.25 5.56
N MET A 67 1.13 2.26 5.88
CA MET A 67 1.48 3.30 4.90
C MET A 67 2.26 2.74 3.71
N GLN A 68 3.20 1.83 3.96
CA GLN A 68 4.00 1.20 2.92
C GLN A 68 3.18 0.17 2.14
N SER A 69 2.29 -0.59 2.79
CA SER A 69 1.36 -1.50 2.11
C SER A 69 0.39 -0.76 1.18
N GLU A 70 -0.17 0.38 1.64
CA GLU A 70 -1.07 1.22 0.83
C GLU A 70 -0.35 1.78 -0.40
N TYR A 71 0.91 2.19 -0.21
CA TYR A 71 1.75 2.69 -1.28
C TYR A 71 2.09 1.61 -2.32
N LEU A 72 2.54 0.43 -1.88
CA LEU A 72 2.78 -0.72 -2.74
C LEU A 72 1.54 -1.08 -3.57
N ALA A 73 0.37 -1.18 -2.92
CA ALA A 73 -0.89 -1.46 -3.59
C ALA A 73 -1.23 -0.41 -4.67
N ALA A 74 -1.03 0.88 -4.37
CA ALA A 74 -1.21 1.94 -5.36
C ALA A 74 -0.23 1.79 -6.54
N CYS A 75 1.04 1.46 -6.28
CA CYS A 75 2.00 1.22 -7.35
C CYS A 75 1.58 0.06 -8.26
N LEU A 76 1.15 -1.06 -7.69
CA LEU A 76 0.70 -2.23 -8.45
C LEU A 76 -0.51 -1.90 -9.34
N ILE A 77 -1.48 -1.14 -8.82
CA ILE A 77 -2.66 -0.68 -9.58
C ILE A 77 -2.24 0.21 -10.77
N LEU A 78 -1.25 1.09 -10.59
CA LEU A 78 -0.84 2.04 -11.62
C LEU A 78 0.11 1.46 -12.68
N GLN A 79 0.83 0.38 -12.37
CA GLN A 79 1.82 -0.24 -13.25
C GLN A 79 1.19 -0.96 -14.45
N GLN A 80 0.03 -1.59 -14.26
CA GLN A 80 -0.70 -2.29 -15.32
C GLN A 80 -2.13 -1.78 -15.38
N PRO A 81 -2.35 -0.62 -16.01
CA PRO A 81 -3.68 -0.06 -16.11
C PRO A 81 -4.56 -0.91 -17.05
N GLY A 82 -5.54 -1.61 -16.48
CA GLY A 82 -6.58 -2.30 -17.24
C GLY A 82 -7.82 -1.44 -17.48
N GLN A 83 -8.79 -1.95 -18.26
CA GLN A 83 -10.15 -1.39 -18.28
C GLN A 83 -10.80 -1.62 -16.92
N ILE A 84 -10.74 -0.60 -16.07
CA ILE A 84 -11.24 -0.66 -14.72
C ILE A 84 -12.69 -0.17 -14.72
N ASN A 85 -13.63 -1.12 -14.76
CA ASN A 85 -15.02 -0.87 -14.37
C ASN A 85 -15.21 -1.01 -12.84
N LEU A 86 -14.13 -1.19 -12.09
CA LEU A 86 -14.17 -1.38 -10.64
C LEU A 86 -14.26 -0.03 -9.92
N THR A 87 -15.07 0.01 -8.88
CA THR A 87 -15.46 1.25 -8.19
C THR A 87 -14.74 1.44 -6.86
N THR A 88 -14.00 0.46 -6.37
CA THR A 88 -13.27 0.56 -5.10
C THR A 88 -11.78 0.25 -5.24
N PHE A 89 -11.01 0.68 -4.23
CA PHE A 89 -9.56 0.45 -4.19
C PHE A 89 -9.26 -1.03 -3.92
N ASP A 90 -10.07 -1.67 -3.07
CA ASP A 90 -9.88 -3.07 -2.71
C ASP A 90 -10.26 -4.00 -3.87
N ASP A 91 -11.28 -3.65 -4.67
CA ASP A 91 -11.62 -4.40 -5.90
C ASP A 91 -10.49 -4.30 -6.93
N LEU A 92 -9.98 -3.08 -7.12
CA LEU A 92 -8.84 -2.80 -8.00
C LEU A 92 -7.62 -3.62 -7.63
N LEU A 93 -7.27 -3.64 -6.35
CA LEU A 93 -6.15 -4.41 -5.85
C LEU A 93 -6.39 -5.90 -6.02
N THR A 94 -7.57 -6.39 -5.65
CA THR A 94 -7.95 -7.81 -5.78
C THR A 94 -7.79 -8.30 -7.21
N ALA A 95 -8.30 -7.54 -8.18
CA ALA A 95 -8.14 -7.86 -9.59
C ALA A 95 -6.67 -7.85 -10.00
N ARG A 96 -5.89 -6.88 -9.52
CA ARG A 96 -4.47 -6.74 -9.86
C ARG A 96 -3.61 -7.90 -9.34
N VAL A 97 -3.88 -8.38 -8.13
CA VAL A 97 -3.06 -9.44 -7.50
C VAL A 97 -3.55 -10.85 -7.81
N ALA A 98 -4.70 -11.02 -8.47
CA ALA A 98 -5.26 -12.33 -8.77
C ALA A 98 -4.34 -13.17 -9.67
N GLU A 99 -3.57 -12.52 -10.54
CA GLU A 99 -2.69 -13.13 -11.54
C GLU A 99 -1.30 -13.49 -11.00
N ASP A 100 -0.94 -13.06 -9.79
CA ASP A 100 0.39 -13.28 -9.20
C ASP A 100 0.27 -13.84 -7.77
N ASP A 101 0.65 -15.11 -7.60
CA ASP A 101 0.67 -15.82 -6.32
C ASP A 101 1.49 -15.07 -5.24
N ASN A 102 2.56 -14.37 -5.63
CA ASN A 102 3.41 -13.61 -4.72
C ASN A 102 2.67 -12.39 -4.14
N LEU A 103 1.76 -11.79 -4.91
CA LEU A 103 1.01 -10.59 -4.56
C LEU A 103 -0.35 -10.90 -3.90
N ARG A 104 -0.88 -12.12 -4.11
CA ARG A 104 -2.19 -12.55 -3.59
C ARG A 104 -2.44 -12.24 -2.10
N PRO A 105 -1.46 -12.32 -1.18
CA PRO A 105 -1.68 -11.98 0.23
C PRO A 105 -1.92 -10.50 0.52
N LEU A 106 -1.62 -9.58 -0.40
CA LEU A 106 -1.59 -8.15 -0.13
C LEU A 106 -2.93 -7.54 0.35
N PRO A 107 -4.11 -7.92 -0.18
CA PRO A 107 -5.39 -7.48 0.36
C PRO A 107 -5.60 -7.89 1.83
N GLU A 108 -5.19 -9.11 2.22
CA GLU A 108 -5.24 -9.57 3.61
C GLU A 108 -4.28 -8.74 4.48
N ILE A 109 -3.06 -8.50 4.02
CA ILE A 109 -2.06 -7.69 4.73
C ILE A 109 -2.59 -6.27 5.00
N LEU A 110 -3.21 -5.63 4.01
CA LEU A 110 -3.82 -4.32 4.17
C LEU A 110 -4.94 -4.34 5.20
N GLN A 111 -5.84 -5.33 5.11
CA GLN A 111 -6.95 -5.44 6.04
C GLN A 111 -6.46 -5.70 7.47
N PHE A 112 -5.43 -6.53 7.63
CA PHE A 112 -4.76 -6.77 8.91
C PHE A 112 -4.24 -5.46 9.51
N TRP A 113 -3.47 -4.67 8.76
CA TRP A 113 -2.94 -3.40 9.26
C TRP A 113 -4.03 -2.37 9.54
N ARG A 114 -5.12 -2.34 8.76
CA ARG A 114 -6.29 -1.48 9.04
C ARG A 114 -6.95 -1.83 10.37
N ILE A 115 -7.10 -3.13 10.67
CA ILE A 115 -7.62 -3.60 11.97
C ILE A 115 -6.67 -3.18 13.10
N GLN A 116 -5.37 -3.41 12.97
CA GLN A 116 -4.37 -3.00 13.96
C GLN A 116 -4.43 -1.47 14.22
N GLN A 117 -4.53 -0.66 13.15
CA GLN A 117 -4.64 0.80 13.26
C GLN A 117 -5.93 1.26 13.93
N LEU A 118 -7.04 0.55 13.70
CA LEU A 118 -8.32 0.83 14.36
C LEU A 118 -8.19 0.64 15.87
N TRP A 119 -7.64 -0.49 16.31
CA TRP A 119 -7.43 -0.78 17.74
C TRP A 119 -6.45 0.19 18.38
N GLU A 120 -5.34 0.51 17.70
CA GLU A 120 -4.36 1.50 18.14
C GLU A 120 -5.03 2.85 18.44
N ARG A 121 -5.94 3.30 17.56
CA ARG A 121 -6.67 4.56 17.72
C ARG A 121 -7.78 4.50 18.76
N LEU A 122 -8.54 3.41 18.77
CA LEU A 122 -9.65 3.22 19.70
C LEU A 122 -9.17 3.24 21.14
N LEU A 123 -8.00 2.65 21.41
CA LEU A 123 -7.44 2.51 22.74
C LEU A 123 -6.42 3.62 23.08
N GLY A 124 -6.07 4.50 22.13
CA GLY A 124 -5.00 5.47 22.31
C GLY A 124 -3.62 4.83 22.58
N PHE A 125 -3.42 3.62 22.07
CA PHE A 125 -2.33 2.72 22.46
C PHE A 125 -1.11 2.81 21.53
N SER A 126 -1.02 3.86 20.72
CA SER A 126 0.07 4.08 19.78
C SER A 126 1.43 4.12 20.49
N GLY A 127 2.34 3.25 20.06
CA GLY A 127 3.70 3.17 20.60
C GLY A 127 3.83 2.42 21.92
N GLN A 128 2.75 1.79 22.42
CA GLN A 128 2.76 0.98 23.65
C GLN A 128 2.91 -0.51 23.34
N SER A 129 3.41 -1.30 24.30
CA SER A 129 3.55 -2.75 24.15
C SER A 129 2.20 -3.46 24.19
N LEU A 130 1.95 -4.39 23.27
CA LEU A 130 0.76 -5.22 23.21
C LEU A 130 0.53 -6.05 24.49
N GLU A 131 1.57 -6.36 25.25
CA GLU A 131 1.46 -7.05 26.55
C GLU A 131 0.71 -6.21 27.60
N GLY A 132 0.71 -4.89 27.44
CA GLY A 132 -0.02 -3.97 28.32
C GLY A 132 -1.51 -3.85 27.99
N LEU A 133 -2.01 -4.54 26.96
CA LEU A 133 -3.43 -4.51 26.61
C LEU A 133 -4.26 -5.27 27.64
N PRO A 134 -5.40 -4.71 28.11
CA PRO A 134 -6.37 -5.46 28.88
C PRO A 134 -6.81 -6.75 28.17
N GLU A 135 -6.96 -7.84 28.92
CA GLU A 135 -7.21 -9.19 28.39
C GLU A 135 -8.39 -9.24 27.42
N ASP A 136 -9.52 -8.60 27.74
CA ASP A 136 -10.71 -8.56 26.90
C ASP A 136 -10.45 -7.90 25.53
N TYR A 137 -9.61 -6.86 25.48
CA TYR A 137 -9.26 -6.19 24.24
C TYR A 137 -8.24 -6.99 23.44
N LEU A 138 -7.26 -7.61 24.11
CA LEU A 138 -6.31 -8.51 23.48
C LEU A 138 -7.05 -9.69 22.83
N ALA A 139 -7.97 -10.34 23.53
CA ALA A 139 -8.76 -11.45 22.99
C ALA A 139 -9.53 -11.05 21.72
N ARG A 140 -10.14 -9.87 21.70
CA ARG A 140 -10.83 -9.35 20.50
C ARG A 140 -9.89 -9.00 19.36
N LEU A 141 -8.73 -8.43 19.67
CA LEU A 141 -7.70 -8.12 18.67
C LEU A 141 -7.18 -9.41 18.01
N LEU A 142 -6.91 -10.45 18.80
CA LEU A 142 -6.48 -11.76 18.32
C LEU A 142 -7.54 -12.38 17.40
N GLN A 143 -8.79 -12.41 17.85
CA GLN A 143 -9.91 -12.92 17.06
C GLN A 143 -10.04 -12.20 15.70
N GLN A 144 -10.01 -10.87 15.70
CA GLN A 144 -10.12 -10.09 14.46
C GLN A 144 -8.88 -10.17 13.56
N SER A 145 -7.73 -10.51 14.14
CA SER A 145 -6.49 -10.74 13.40
C SER A 145 -6.37 -12.18 12.87
N ASN A 146 -7.36 -13.03 13.18
CA ASN A 146 -7.42 -14.44 12.83
C ASN A 146 -6.20 -15.23 13.34
N VAL A 147 -5.90 -15.08 14.64
CA VAL A 147 -4.82 -15.75 15.37
C VAL A 147 -5.29 -16.07 16.79
N ASP A 148 -4.68 -17.07 17.42
CA ASP A 148 -5.11 -17.61 18.73
C ASP A 148 -4.25 -17.13 19.90
N SER A 149 -3.09 -16.52 19.64
CA SER A 149 -2.17 -16.08 20.68
C SER A 149 -1.41 -14.81 20.33
N LEU A 150 -0.88 -14.13 21.35
CA LEU A 150 0.00 -12.97 21.17
C LEU A 150 1.21 -13.34 20.30
N ASP A 151 1.87 -14.47 20.55
CA ASP A 151 3.01 -14.92 19.75
C ASP A 151 2.67 -15.08 18.27
N GLN A 152 1.49 -15.66 17.96
CA GLN A 152 1.02 -15.76 16.58
C GLN A 152 0.74 -14.38 15.97
N LEU A 153 0.21 -13.44 16.74
CA LEU A 153 0.02 -12.06 16.29
C LEU A 153 1.37 -11.40 15.98
N LEU A 154 2.37 -11.54 16.85
CA LEU A 154 3.71 -10.98 16.66
C LEU A 154 4.39 -11.57 15.43
N ALA A 155 4.29 -12.89 15.24
CA ALA A 155 4.81 -13.58 14.05
C ALA A 155 4.11 -13.10 12.78
N LYS A 156 2.78 -12.95 12.81
CA LYS A 156 1.99 -12.45 11.67
C LYS A 156 2.36 -11.01 11.32
N LYS A 157 2.54 -10.13 12.32
CA LYS A 157 3.05 -8.75 12.13
C LYS A 157 4.40 -8.75 11.42
N GLN A 158 5.34 -9.59 11.87
CA GLN A 158 6.67 -9.67 11.30
C GLN A 158 6.63 -10.17 9.84
N ALA A 159 5.96 -11.30 9.61
CA ALA A 159 5.86 -11.91 8.29
C ALA A 159 5.22 -10.97 7.25
N TYR A 160 4.20 -10.20 7.65
CA TYR A 160 3.56 -9.24 6.76
C TYR A 160 4.42 -8.02 6.48
N SER A 161 5.13 -7.51 7.49
CA SER A 161 6.11 -6.44 7.30
C SER A 161 7.18 -6.85 6.30
N GLU A 162 7.78 -8.04 6.49
CA GLU A 162 8.81 -8.58 5.60
C GLU A 162 8.27 -8.82 4.19
N LYS A 163 7.06 -9.37 4.05
CA LYS A 163 6.43 -9.62 2.75
C LYS A 163 6.25 -8.34 1.94
N VAL A 164 5.78 -7.27 2.57
CA VAL A 164 5.59 -5.96 1.90
C VAL A 164 6.91 -5.38 1.43
N VAL A 165 7.94 -5.41 2.29
CA VAL A 165 9.27 -4.93 1.95
C VAL A 165 9.87 -5.76 0.81
N ALA A 166 9.74 -7.09 0.86
CA ALA A 166 10.23 -7.99 -0.17
C ALA A 166 9.56 -7.74 -1.53
N ILE A 167 8.23 -7.63 -1.58
CA ILE A 167 7.51 -7.33 -2.83
C ILE A 167 7.97 -6.00 -3.42
N MET A 168 8.17 -4.99 -2.57
CA MET A 168 8.62 -3.68 -3.06
C MET A 168 10.05 -3.72 -3.60
N HIS A 169 10.94 -4.46 -2.93
CA HIS A 169 12.29 -4.68 -3.41
C HIS A 169 12.29 -5.43 -4.75
N ASP A 170 11.48 -6.48 -4.89
CA ASP A 170 11.33 -7.22 -6.15
C ASP A 170 10.86 -6.30 -7.29
N LEU A 171 9.90 -5.41 -7.01
CA LEU A 171 9.40 -4.42 -7.96
C LEU A 171 10.49 -3.43 -8.43
N PHE A 172 11.53 -3.22 -7.64
CA PHE A 172 12.65 -2.33 -7.94
C PHE A 172 13.94 -3.03 -8.35
N SER A 173 13.96 -4.36 -8.39
CA SER A 173 15.17 -5.16 -8.65
C SER A 173 15.91 -4.77 -9.95
N GLU A 174 15.16 -4.35 -10.99
CA GLU A 174 15.75 -3.87 -12.25
C GLU A 174 16.49 -2.52 -12.11
N LEU A 175 16.12 -1.67 -11.15
CA LEU A 175 16.81 -0.41 -10.86
C LEU A 175 18.12 -0.64 -10.12
N ASP A 176 18.13 -1.57 -9.16
CA ASP A 176 19.30 -1.88 -8.34
C ASP A 176 20.44 -2.43 -9.21
N ALA A 177 20.11 -3.28 -10.18
CA ALA A 177 21.07 -3.77 -11.18
C ALA A 177 21.65 -2.65 -12.06
N GLY A 178 20.96 -1.51 -12.18
CA GLY A 178 21.35 -0.36 -12.98
C GLY A 178 22.07 0.75 -12.21
N GLY A 179 22.30 0.59 -10.90
CA GLY A 179 22.95 1.61 -10.06
C GLY A 179 22.09 2.86 -9.85
N PHE A 180 20.78 2.70 -9.69
CA PHE A 180 19.88 3.81 -9.42
C PHE A 180 20.07 4.37 -8.00
N GLU A 181 20.44 5.65 -7.90
CA GLU A 181 20.45 6.39 -6.65
C GLU A 181 19.22 7.30 -6.56
N ALA A 182 18.36 7.06 -5.57
CA ALA A 182 17.08 7.75 -5.42
C ALA A 182 17.23 9.28 -5.23
N ASP A 183 18.33 9.71 -4.59
CA ASP A 183 18.62 11.12 -4.32
C ASP A 183 19.02 11.91 -5.58
N ASP A 184 19.57 11.23 -6.59
CA ASP A 184 19.99 11.85 -7.85
C ASP A 184 18.83 11.98 -8.85
N TRP A 185 17.75 11.21 -8.69
CA TRP A 185 16.60 11.27 -9.57
C TRP A 185 15.80 12.57 -9.37
N ARG A 186 15.80 13.44 -10.36
CA ARG A 186 14.94 14.63 -10.39
C ARG A 186 13.59 14.27 -10.96
N GLU A 187 12.53 14.51 -10.20
CA GLU A 187 11.16 14.28 -10.67
C GLU A 187 10.90 15.07 -11.96
N GLN A 188 10.41 14.37 -12.96
CA GLN A 188 10.07 14.95 -14.26
C GLN A 188 8.55 14.93 -14.42
N LYS A 189 8.05 15.66 -15.41
CA LYS A 189 6.64 15.58 -15.78
C LYS A 189 6.32 14.14 -16.19
N VAL A 190 5.16 13.63 -15.75
CA VAL A 190 4.69 12.28 -16.11
C VAL A 190 4.64 12.14 -17.62
N GLU A 191 5.38 11.14 -18.12
CA GLU A 191 5.37 10.68 -19.49
C GLU A 191 4.34 9.55 -19.61
N TRP A 192 3.29 9.84 -20.36
CA TRP A 192 2.28 8.85 -20.70
C TRP A 192 2.78 8.02 -21.89
N ALA A 193 2.61 6.71 -21.83
CA ALA A 193 2.86 5.84 -22.97
C ALA A 193 1.64 5.94 -23.90
N PHE A 194 1.60 6.98 -24.74
CA PHE A 194 0.63 7.01 -25.82
C PHE A 194 1.06 5.99 -26.88
N PRO A 195 0.17 5.11 -27.36
CA PRO A 195 0.48 4.33 -28.55
C PRO A 195 0.83 5.31 -29.68
N GLU A 196 1.91 5.03 -30.41
CA GLU A 196 2.23 5.79 -31.61
C GLU A 196 0.99 5.79 -32.50
N ASN A 197 0.49 6.99 -32.85
CA ASN A 197 -0.53 7.11 -33.88
C ASN A 197 0.10 6.56 -35.16
N HIS A 198 -0.25 5.32 -35.53
CA HIS A 198 -0.06 4.83 -36.88
C HIS A 198 -0.95 5.66 -37.81
N ASN A 199 -0.38 6.76 -38.32
CA ASN A 199 -0.85 7.41 -39.53
C ASN A 199 -0.28 6.68 -40.75
#